data_AF-A0A7K1XWI8-F1
#
_entry.id   AF-A0A7K1XWI8-F1
#
_cell.length_a   1.000
_cell.length_b   1.000
_cell.length_c   1.000
_cell.angle_alpha   90.00
_cell.angle_beta   90.00
_cell.angle_gamma   90.00
#
_symmetry.space_group_name_H-M   'P 1'
#
loop_
_entity.id
_entity.type
_entity.pdbx_description
1 polymer ?
#
loop_
_entity_poly.entity_id
_entity_poly.type
_entity_poly.pdbx_seq_one_letter_code
_entity_poly.pdbx_strand_id
1 'polypeptide(L)'
;MTKVTEQDVIMFLEEKVASIQVELSKAQSALDAFRGTALSAPGSAKMAVNSSLKNQAAAIELAALKQKRGRKPRASVKAAVEAPTEYNSKLKFDKKIAYALAKAGPSFKEDVFKVLNDLEPEVDPKKLDKDVTVKLSSMFKKGLVKAEREGRKYRYSL
;
A
#
# COMPACT_ATOMS: atom_id res chain seq x y z
N MET A 1 -2.64 -47.23 -21.65
CA MET A 1 -1.76 -46.47 -20.74
C MET A 1 -0.76 -45.72 -21.62
N THR A 2 -0.94 -44.42 -21.80
CA THR A 2 -0.01 -43.58 -22.58
C THR A 2 1.29 -43.46 -21.79
N LYS A 3 2.39 -43.96 -22.36
CA LYS A 3 3.72 -43.83 -21.76
C LYS A 3 4.19 -42.41 -22.05
N VAL A 4 4.19 -41.55 -21.03
CA VAL A 4 4.85 -40.25 -21.10
C VAL A 4 6.34 -40.52 -21.25
N THR A 5 6.94 -40.02 -22.32
CA THR A 5 8.37 -40.18 -22.59
C THR A 5 9.16 -39.06 -21.93
N GLU A 6 10.46 -39.27 -21.72
CA GLU A 6 11.36 -38.21 -21.24
C GLU A 6 11.33 -37.00 -22.16
N GLN A 7 11.15 -37.22 -23.47
CA GLN A 7 11.02 -36.16 -24.46
C GLN A 7 9.78 -35.29 -24.24
N ASP A 8 8.64 -35.89 -23.84
CA ASP A 8 7.41 -35.16 -23.51
C ASP A 8 7.60 -34.28 -22.27
N VAL A 9 8.36 -34.77 -21.29
CA VAL A 9 8.70 -34.01 -20.08
C VAL A 9 9.61 -32.83 -20.42
N ILE A 10 10.63 -33.04 -21.26
CA ILE A 10 11.53 -31.98 -21.72
C ILE A 10 10.73 -30.90 -22.46
N MET A 11 9.88 -31.28 -23.42
CA MET A 11 9.06 -30.34 -24.18
C MET A 11 8.12 -29.52 -23.27
N PHE A 12 7.46 -30.17 -22.31
CA PHE A 12 6.63 -29.46 -21.33
C PHE A 12 7.42 -28.46 -20.49
N LEU A 13 8.62 -28.84 -20.05
CA LEU A 13 9.48 -27.94 -19.27
C LEU A 13 9.97 -26.75 -20.10
N GLU A 14 10.33 -26.96 -21.37
CA GLU A 14 10.71 -25.89 -22.30
C GLU A 14 9.55 -24.91 -22.55
N GLU A 15 8.35 -25.42 -22.83
CA GLU A 15 7.14 -24.58 -22.96
C GLU A 15 6.87 -23.80 -21.67
N LYS A 16 7.06 -24.44 -20.51
CA LYS A 16 6.85 -23.79 -19.21
C LYS A 16 7.87 -22.68 -18.97
N VAL A 17 9.14 -22.91 -19.31
CA VAL A 17 10.20 -21.90 -19.24
C VAL A 17 9.88 -20.72 -20.15
N ALA A 18 9.45 -20.97 -21.39
CA ALA A 18 9.06 -19.91 -22.33
C ALA A 18 7.87 -19.10 -21.80
N SER A 19 6.85 -19.76 -21.25
CA SER A 19 5.70 -19.09 -20.61
C SER A 19 6.13 -18.19 -19.45
N ILE A 20 7.02 -18.67 -18.58
CA ILE A 20 7.51 -17.90 -17.43
C ILE A 20 8.30 -16.67 -17.89
N GLN A 21 9.13 -16.80 -18.94
CA GLN A 21 9.88 -15.66 -19.51
C GLN A 21 8.94 -14.56 -20.04
N VAL A 22 7.84 -14.94 -20.67
CA VAL A 22 6.81 -13.98 -21.14
C VAL A 22 6.11 -13.28 -19.98
N GLU A 23 5.81 -14.00 -18.90
CA GLU A 23 5.23 -13.38 -17.70
C GLU A 23 6.21 -12.42 -17.02
N LEU A 24 7.49 -12.79 -16.97
CA LEU A 24 8.56 -11.97 -16.42
C LEU A 24 8.70 -10.66 -17.20
N SER A 25 8.72 -10.71 -18.53
CA SER A 25 8.84 -9.52 -19.38
C SER A 25 7.64 -8.57 -19.25
N LYS A 26 6.42 -9.10 -19.09
CA LYS A 26 5.22 -8.31 -18.77
C LYS A 26 5.33 -7.64 -17.41
N ALA A 27 5.79 -8.36 -16.39
CA ALA A 27 5.98 -7.81 -15.05
C ALA A 27 7.05 -6.72 -15.03
N GLN A 28 8.16 -6.91 -15.75
CA GLN A 28 9.21 -5.89 -15.94
C GLN A 28 8.66 -4.63 -16.61
N SER A 29 7.89 -4.79 -17.70
CA SER A 29 7.29 -3.65 -18.41
C SER A 29 6.34 -2.86 -17.51
N ALA A 30 5.54 -3.53 -16.70
CA ALA A 30 4.68 -2.86 -15.72
C ALA A 30 5.50 -2.13 -14.64
N LEU A 31 6.60 -2.75 -14.19
CA LEU A 31 7.50 -2.17 -13.20
C LEU A 31 8.17 -0.90 -13.74
N ASP A 32 8.64 -0.91 -14.98
CA ASP A 32 9.23 0.26 -15.65
C ASP A 32 8.21 1.39 -15.85
N ALA A 33 6.96 1.05 -16.17
CA ALA A 33 5.85 2.01 -16.20
C ALA A 33 5.64 2.70 -14.84
N PHE A 34 5.74 1.96 -13.72
CA PHE A 34 5.63 2.54 -12.39
C PHE A 34 6.88 3.31 -11.95
N ARG A 35 8.07 2.97 -12.47
CA ARG A 35 9.32 3.71 -12.19
C ARG A 35 9.44 5.01 -12.97
N GLY A 36 8.54 5.28 -13.92
CA GLY A 36 8.64 6.44 -14.79
C GLY A 36 9.83 6.35 -15.77
N THR A 37 10.41 5.17 -15.92
CA THR A 37 11.45 4.86 -16.92
C THR A 37 10.86 4.48 -18.27
N ALA A 38 9.55 4.66 -18.46
CA ALA A 38 8.82 4.48 -19.71
C ALA A 38 9.15 5.53 -20.79
N LEU A 39 10.42 5.90 -20.92
CA LEU A 39 10.97 6.50 -22.13
C LEU A 39 11.82 5.43 -22.81
N SER A 40 11.36 5.04 -24.00
CA SER A 40 12.03 4.17 -24.97
C SER A 40 11.68 2.68 -24.90
N ALA A 41 10.47 2.34 -25.33
CA ALA A 41 10.30 1.23 -26.26
C ALA A 41 10.12 1.81 -27.68
N PRO A 42 10.98 1.50 -28.66
CA PRO A 42 10.87 2.01 -30.01
C PRO A 42 9.82 1.20 -30.77
N GLY A 43 8.61 1.74 -30.91
CA GLY A 43 7.59 1.04 -31.68
C GLY A 43 6.17 1.56 -31.51
N SER A 44 5.94 2.83 -31.87
CA SER A 44 4.66 3.34 -32.42
C SER A 44 4.63 4.87 -32.48
N ALA A 45 5.70 5.48 -33.00
CA ALA A 45 5.71 6.88 -33.38
C ALA A 45 5.32 7.03 -34.86
N LYS A 46 4.05 6.72 -35.20
CA LYS A 46 3.40 7.22 -36.42
C LYS A 46 1.91 7.42 -36.15
N MET A 47 1.43 8.61 -36.51
CA MET A 47 0.04 9.07 -36.55
C MET A 47 -0.59 9.56 -35.24
N ALA A 48 -0.45 10.87 -34.98
CA ALA A 48 -1.57 11.79 -34.71
C ALA A 48 -1.04 13.21 -34.44
N VAL A 49 -0.32 13.78 -35.41
CA VAL A 49 -0.14 15.23 -35.51
C VAL A 49 -1.25 15.74 -36.42
N ASN A 50 -2.23 16.42 -35.82
CA ASN A 50 -3.22 17.36 -36.38
C ASN A 50 -4.64 17.07 -35.90
N SER A 51 -5.03 17.65 -34.75
CA SER A 51 -6.37 18.23 -34.53
C SER A 51 -6.63 18.55 -33.05
N SER A 52 -6.04 19.63 -32.52
CA SER A 52 -6.61 20.33 -31.33
C SER A 52 -6.04 21.74 -31.08
N LEU A 53 -5.36 22.33 -32.06
CA LEU A 53 -5.13 23.78 -32.12
C LEU A 53 -6.36 24.43 -32.77
N LYS A 54 -7.48 24.45 -32.06
CA LYS A 54 -8.67 25.30 -32.28
C LYS A 54 -9.75 24.79 -31.34
N ASN A 55 -9.68 25.19 -30.08
CA ASN A 55 -10.86 25.61 -29.33
C ASN A 55 -10.44 26.23 -27.98
N GLN A 56 -10.45 27.57 -27.97
CA GLN A 56 -11.05 28.39 -26.91
C GLN A 56 -10.31 28.36 -25.55
N ALA A 57 -9.40 29.27 -25.22
CA ALA A 57 -9.49 30.74 -25.24
C ALA A 57 -10.68 31.37 -24.47
N ALA A 58 -11.41 30.60 -23.64
CA ALA A 58 -12.56 31.11 -22.88
C ALA A 58 -12.71 30.52 -21.46
N ALA A 59 -11.60 30.22 -20.76
CA ALA A 59 -11.64 29.85 -19.33
C ALA A 59 -10.54 30.54 -18.50
N ILE A 60 -10.02 31.66 -19.01
CA ILE A 60 -9.13 32.57 -18.28
C ILE A 60 -10.01 33.63 -17.62
N GLU A 61 -10.78 33.27 -16.57
CA GLU A 61 -11.32 34.27 -15.62
C GLU A 61 -11.92 33.75 -14.30
N LEU A 62 -11.76 32.46 -13.94
CA LEU A 62 -12.30 31.91 -12.67
C LEU A 62 -11.30 31.12 -11.82
N ALA A 63 -10.02 31.06 -12.21
CA ALA A 63 -8.95 30.39 -11.44
C ALA A 63 -8.09 31.35 -10.59
N ALA A 64 -8.45 32.63 -10.55
CA ALA A 64 -7.92 33.59 -9.58
C ALA A 64 -8.71 33.47 -8.28
N LEU A 65 -8.45 32.42 -7.48
CA LEU A 65 -8.67 32.33 -6.02
C LEU A 65 -8.59 30.84 -5.59
N LYS A 66 -7.37 30.34 -5.37
CA LYS A 66 -7.01 29.47 -4.22
C LYS A 66 -5.54 29.06 -4.28
N GLN A 67 -4.72 30.01 -3.84
CA GLN A 67 -3.61 29.80 -2.92
C GLN A 67 -2.62 28.66 -3.25
N LYS A 68 -1.51 29.09 -3.87
CA LYS A 68 -0.16 28.68 -3.46
C LYS A 68 -0.08 28.60 -1.93
N ARG A 69 -0.15 27.40 -1.35
CA ARG A 69 0.23 27.16 0.04
C ARG A 69 1.57 26.47 0.05
N GLY A 70 2.59 27.21 0.52
CA GLY A 70 3.95 26.75 0.67
C GLY A 70 4.02 25.42 1.41
N ARG A 71 4.65 24.45 0.77
CA ARG A 71 4.94 23.15 1.37
C ARG A 71 6.12 23.36 2.34
N LYS A 72 5.82 23.68 3.60
CA LYS A 72 6.82 23.59 4.67
C LYS A 72 7.37 22.14 4.69
N PRO A 73 8.69 21.91 4.73
CA PRO A 73 9.23 20.58 4.93
C PRO A 73 8.71 20.06 6.27
N ARG A 74 8.11 18.87 6.24
CA ARG A 74 7.50 18.26 7.41
C ARG A 74 8.62 17.83 8.35
N ALA A 75 8.69 18.55 9.47
CA ALA A 75 9.65 18.33 10.55
C ALA A 75 9.72 16.84 10.97
N SER A 76 10.96 16.45 11.19
CA SER A 76 11.48 15.29 11.90
C SER A 76 10.50 14.51 12.79
N VAL A 77 10.46 13.20 12.48
CA VAL A 77 10.32 12.05 13.39
C VAL A 77 10.14 12.46 14.86
N LYS A 78 8.89 12.50 15.31
CA LYS A 78 8.58 12.47 16.74
C LYS A 78 8.57 11.02 17.19
N ALA A 79 9.31 10.79 18.26
CA ALA A 79 9.64 9.52 18.88
C ALA A 79 8.44 8.59 19.08
N ALA A 80 8.76 7.29 19.06
CA ALA A 80 7.87 6.18 19.39
C ALA A 80 7.03 6.52 20.63
N VAL A 81 5.71 6.33 20.50
CA VAL A 81 4.81 6.50 21.63
C VAL A 81 5.12 5.39 22.62
N GLU A 82 5.61 5.74 23.80
CA GLU A 82 5.66 4.80 24.92
C GLU A 82 4.23 4.34 25.22
N ALA A 83 4.00 3.04 25.05
CA ALA A 83 2.71 2.44 25.32
C ALA A 83 2.40 2.57 26.83
N PRO A 84 1.20 3.04 27.21
CA PRO A 84 0.74 2.96 28.59
C PRO A 84 0.75 1.49 29.02
N THR A 85 1.33 1.19 30.19
CA THR A 85 1.38 -0.15 30.79
C THR A 85 0.00 -0.65 31.24
N GLU A 86 -0.98 0.24 31.38
CA GLU A 86 -2.31 -0.06 31.86
C GLU A 86 -3.39 0.21 30.82
N TYR A 87 -4.21 -0.81 30.57
CA TYR A 87 -5.38 -0.71 29.71
C TYR A 87 -6.50 0.00 30.45
N ASN A 88 -7.07 1.05 29.85
CA ASN A 88 -8.23 1.74 30.40
C ASN A 88 -9.22 2.01 29.26
N SER A 89 -10.44 1.47 29.40
CA SER A 89 -11.50 1.51 28.39
C SER A 89 -11.97 2.95 28.06
N LYS A 90 -11.73 3.91 28.97
CA LYS A 90 -11.99 5.35 28.74
C LYS A 90 -10.91 6.05 27.89
N LEU A 91 -9.80 5.39 27.59
CA LEU A 91 -8.72 6.00 26.80
C LEU A 91 -9.06 6.05 25.31
N LYS A 92 -8.47 7.05 24.63
CA LYS A 92 -8.55 7.18 23.17
C LYS A 92 -8.09 5.89 22.50
N PHE A 93 -8.78 5.49 21.43
CA PHE A 93 -8.52 4.25 20.69
C PHE A 93 -7.05 4.09 20.26
N ASP A 94 -6.36 5.20 19.95
CA ASP A 94 -4.92 5.24 19.64
C ASP A 94 -4.05 4.61 20.75
N LYS A 95 -4.42 4.82 22.03
CA LYS A 95 -3.72 4.23 23.19
C LYS A 95 -4.07 2.75 23.38
N LYS A 96 -5.32 2.35 23.05
CA LYS A 96 -5.73 0.93 23.08
C LYS A 96 -4.93 0.12 22.06
N ILE A 97 -4.74 0.66 20.86
CA ILE A 97 -3.90 0.05 19.81
C ILE A 97 -2.43 0.02 20.22
N ALA A 98 -1.91 1.09 20.82
CA ALA A 98 -0.54 1.09 21.34
C ALA A 98 -0.34 0.02 22.43
N TYR A 99 -1.31 -0.16 23.33
CA TYR A 99 -1.29 -1.24 24.33
C TYR A 99 -1.31 -2.62 23.67
N ALA A 100 -2.19 -2.83 22.68
CA ALA A 100 -2.26 -4.08 21.94
C ALA A 100 -0.93 -4.39 21.21
N LEU A 101 -0.30 -3.39 20.60
CA LEU A 101 1.02 -3.54 19.96
C LEU A 101 2.15 -3.75 20.96
N ALA A 102 2.09 -3.16 22.15
CA ALA A 102 3.07 -3.41 23.21
C ALA A 102 2.95 -4.81 23.80
N LYS A 103 1.72 -5.32 23.95
CA LYS A 103 1.45 -6.66 24.46
C LYS A 103 1.76 -7.76 23.44
N ALA A 104 1.41 -7.54 22.17
CA ALA A 104 1.58 -8.53 21.10
C ALA A 104 2.93 -8.43 20.38
N GLY A 105 3.63 -7.30 20.50
CA GLY A 105 4.85 -7.02 19.73
C GLY A 105 4.56 -6.65 18.27
N PRO A 106 5.54 -6.79 17.36
CA PRO A 106 5.37 -6.46 15.94
C PRO A 106 4.31 -7.35 15.29
N SER A 107 3.14 -6.79 15.02
CA SER A 107 1.92 -7.55 14.74
C SER A 107 1.19 -7.05 13.49
N PHE A 108 0.42 -7.92 12.86
CA PHE A 108 -0.47 -7.51 11.77
C PHE A 108 -1.76 -6.90 12.31
N LYS A 109 -2.47 -6.18 11.45
CA LYS A 109 -3.81 -5.64 11.76
C LYS A 109 -4.73 -6.70 12.37
N GLU A 110 -4.71 -7.92 11.82
CA GLU A 110 -5.54 -9.05 12.26
C GLU A 110 -5.24 -9.45 13.70
N ASP A 111 -3.98 -9.44 14.10
CA ASP A 111 -3.58 -9.83 15.46
C ASP A 111 -3.89 -8.72 16.46
N VAL A 112 -3.67 -7.46 16.08
CA VAL A 112 -4.10 -6.29 16.86
C VAL A 112 -5.61 -6.28 17.06
N PHE A 113 -6.37 -6.64 16.02
CA PHE A 113 -7.82 -6.77 16.09
C PHE A 113 -8.24 -7.86 17.08
N LYS A 114 -7.63 -9.05 17.03
CA LYS A 114 -7.92 -10.14 17.97
C LYS A 114 -7.69 -9.71 19.41
N VAL A 115 -6.52 -9.14 19.71
CA VAL A 115 -6.19 -8.68 21.07
C VAL A 115 -7.16 -7.61 21.56
N LEU A 116 -7.61 -6.70 20.69
CA LEU A 116 -8.60 -5.69 21.06
C LEU A 116 -10.01 -6.26 21.21
N ASN A 117 -10.40 -7.23 20.39
CA ASN A 117 -11.69 -7.90 20.46
C ASN A 117 -11.80 -8.78 21.71
N ASP A 118 -10.69 -9.39 22.15
CA ASP A 118 -10.63 -10.14 23.42
C ASP A 118 -10.76 -9.22 24.64
N LEU A 119 -10.29 -7.97 24.54
CA LEU A 119 -10.37 -6.98 25.61
C LEU A 119 -11.72 -6.24 25.64
N GLU A 120 -12.34 -6.03 24.48
CA GLU A 120 -13.62 -5.33 24.32
C GLU A 120 -14.58 -6.12 23.41
N PRO A 121 -15.11 -7.27 23.88
CA PRO A 121 -16.08 -8.06 23.12
C PRO A 121 -17.45 -7.37 22.97
N GLU A 122 -17.71 -6.30 23.73
CA GLU A 122 -18.94 -5.50 23.61
C GLU A 122 -19.01 -4.66 22.32
N VAL A 123 -17.87 -4.44 21.66
CA VAL A 123 -17.81 -3.61 20.44
C VAL A 123 -18.10 -4.47 19.21
N ASP A 124 -18.97 -3.98 18.32
CA ASP A 124 -19.25 -4.64 17.04
C ASP A 124 -17.95 -4.97 16.28
N PRO A 125 -17.69 -6.25 15.93
CA PRO A 125 -16.42 -6.66 15.33
C PRO A 125 -16.19 -6.00 13.97
N LYS A 126 -17.25 -5.73 13.21
CA LYS A 126 -17.15 -5.02 11.91
C LYS A 126 -16.75 -3.55 12.05
N LYS A 127 -17.13 -2.90 13.15
CA LYS A 127 -16.76 -1.50 13.42
C LYS A 127 -15.34 -1.44 13.95
N LEU A 128 -15.00 -2.33 14.88
CA LEU A 128 -13.66 -2.48 15.44
C LEU A 128 -12.62 -2.68 14.34
N ASP A 129 -12.87 -3.54 13.35
CA ASP A 129 -11.93 -3.81 12.25
C ASP A 129 -11.63 -2.56 11.38
N LYS A 130 -12.68 -1.79 11.07
CA LYS A 130 -12.54 -0.52 10.33
C LYS A 130 -11.77 0.50 11.14
N ASP A 131 -12.12 0.64 12.42
CA ASP A 131 -11.48 1.60 13.32
C ASP A 131 -10.00 1.27 13.53
N VAL A 132 -9.65 0.00 13.74
CA VAL A 132 -8.26 -0.46 13.82
C VAL A 132 -7.51 -0.12 12.53
N THR A 133 -8.11 -0.35 11.36
CA THR A 133 -7.48 -0.02 10.06
C THR A 133 -7.18 1.47 9.91
N VAL A 134 -8.19 2.31 10.18
CA VAL A 134 -8.09 3.78 10.05
C VAL A 134 -7.07 4.31 11.05
N LYS A 135 -7.08 3.79 12.28
CA LYS A 135 -6.19 4.25 13.34
C LYS A 135 -4.75 3.80 13.16
N LEU A 136 -4.48 2.54 12.81
CA LEU A 136 -3.13 2.09 12.47
C LEU A 136 -2.53 2.92 11.32
N SER A 137 -3.32 3.17 10.27
CA SER A 137 -2.91 4.02 9.15
C SER A 137 -2.61 5.46 9.58
N SER A 138 -3.45 6.04 10.44
CA SER A 138 -3.24 7.38 11.00
C SER A 138 -2.00 7.43 11.90
N MET A 139 -1.80 6.43 12.75
CA MET A 139 -0.65 6.36 13.67
C MET A 139 0.66 6.25 12.89
N PHE A 140 0.70 5.42 11.85
CA PHE A 140 1.84 5.33 10.93
C PHE A 140 2.12 6.67 10.23
N LYS A 141 1.09 7.31 9.67
CA LYS A 141 1.24 8.65 9.02
C LYS A 141 1.72 9.75 9.98
N LYS A 142 1.46 9.60 11.29
CA LYS A 142 1.90 10.51 12.35
C LYS A 142 3.30 10.16 12.89
N GLY A 143 3.86 9.01 12.51
CA GLY A 143 5.16 8.53 13.02
C GLY A 143 5.09 7.94 14.42
N LEU A 144 3.87 7.62 14.92
CA LEU A 144 3.67 7.06 16.27
C LEU A 144 3.98 5.55 16.32
N VAL A 145 3.90 4.88 15.17
CA VAL A 145 4.21 3.45 14.97
C VAL A 145 4.99 3.32 13.67
N LYS A 146 5.89 2.35 13.62
CA LYS A 146 6.56 1.91 12.41
C LYS A 146 5.68 0.87 11.71
N ALA A 147 5.70 0.88 10.39
CA ALA A 147 5.03 -0.15 9.58
C ALA A 147 6.05 -0.68 8.58
N GLU A 148 6.33 -1.98 8.66
CA GLU A 148 7.19 -2.70 7.73
C GLU A 148 6.30 -3.47 6.74
N ARG A 149 6.62 -3.37 5.45
CA ARG A 149 5.82 -4.03 4.42
C ARG A 149 6.31 -5.47 4.27
N GLU A 150 5.50 -6.41 4.73
CA GLU A 150 5.75 -7.84 4.60
C GLU A 150 4.81 -8.41 3.52
N GLY A 151 5.29 -8.42 2.27
CA GLY A 151 4.51 -8.83 1.10
C GLY A 151 3.32 -7.90 0.79
N ARG A 152 2.10 -8.41 0.97
CA ARG A 152 0.84 -7.67 0.75
C ARG A 152 0.28 -7.02 2.03
N LYS A 153 0.86 -7.31 3.19
CA LYS A 153 0.40 -6.81 4.49
C LYS A 153 1.43 -5.86 5.09
N TYR A 154 0.98 -5.05 6.04
CA TYR A 154 1.85 -4.21 6.86
C TYR A 154 1.95 -4.82 8.25
N ARG A 155 3.18 -4.98 8.72
CA ARG A 155 3.49 -5.35 10.09
C ARG A 155 3.76 -4.08 10.88
N TYR A 156 2.98 -3.85 11.92
CA TYR A 156 3.06 -2.64 12.73
C TYR A 156 3.88 -2.90 13.99
N SER A 157 4.77 -1.97 14.33
CA SER A 157 5.57 -1.98 15.55
C SER A 157 5.61 -0.60 16.18
N LEU A 158 5.88 -0.53 17.47
CA LEU A 158 6.14 0.73 18.18
C LEU A 158 7.58 1.20 17.93
#